data_AF-A0A951L8I9-F1
#
_entry.id   AF-A0A951L8I9-F1
#
_cell.length_a   1.000
_cell.length_b   1.000
_cell.length_c   1.000
_cell.angle_alpha   90.00
_cell.angle_beta   90.00
_cell.angle_gamma   90.00
#
_symmetry.space_group_name_H-M   'P 1'
#
loop_
_entity.id
_entity.type
_entity.pdbx_description
1 polymer ?
#
loop_
_entity_poly.entity_id
_entity_poly.type
_entity_poly.pdbx_seq_one_letter_code
_entity_poly.pdbx_strand_id
1 'polypeptide(L)' 'MSRPRAADDFATIRARIEQLRQERDGVTPHEGATAETADSDAERHRRARIEGWPPPWVPTIFIKQPPI' A
#
# COMPACT_ATOMS: atom_id res chain seq x y z
N MET A 1 -24.20 -30.43 14.33
CA MET A 1 -24.09 -28.96 14.41
C MET A 1 -23.59 -28.44 13.07
N SER A 2 -24.37 -27.63 12.36
CA SER A 2 -23.90 -27.01 11.12
C SER A 2 -22.91 -25.90 11.47
N ARG A 3 -21.68 -26.02 10.96
CA ARG A 3 -20.67 -24.96 11.09
C ARG A 3 -21.17 -23.73 10.30
N PRO A 4 -21.09 -22.51 10.87
CA PRO A 4 -21.43 -21.30 10.13
C PRO A 4 -20.58 -21.20 8.87
N ARG A 5 -21.20 -20.76 7.78
CA ARG A 5 -20.54 -20.64 6.49
C ARG A 5 -19.81 -19.31 6.45
N ALA A 6 -18.63 -19.28 5.85
CA ALA A 6 -17.88 -18.03 5.64
C ALA A 6 -18.69 -16.95 4.89
N ALA A 7 -19.74 -17.34 4.17
CA ALA A 7 -20.64 -16.41 3.50
C ALA A 7 -21.52 -15.59 4.47
N ASP A 8 -21.75 -16.08 5.69
CA ASP A 8 -22.56 -15.41 6.70
C ASP A 8 -21.85 -14.14 7.22
N ASP A 9 -20.52 -14.06 7.07
CA ASP A 9 -19.68 -12.92 7.49
C ASP A 9 -19.71 -11.74 6.51
N PHE A 10 -20.19 -11.93 5.27
CA PHE A 10 -20.22 -10.85 4.27
C PHE A 10 -21.13 -9.69 4.68
N ALA A 11 -22.20 -9.95 5.44
CA ALA A 11 -23.07 -8.90 5.97
C ALA A 11 -22.30 -8.01 6.95
N THR A 12 -21.55 -8.63 7.86
CA THR A 12 -20.70 -7.96 8.85
C THR A 12 -19.60 -7.12 8.19
N ILE A 13 -18.93 -7.67 7.18
CA ILE A 13 -17.89 -6.95 6.44
C ILE A 13 -18.46 -5.73 5.72
N ARG A 14 -19.62 -5.84 5.06
CA ARG A 14 -20.27 -4.72 4.35
C ARG A 14 -20.64 -3.59 5.31
N ALA A 15 -21.24 -3.91 6.45
CA ALA A 15 -21.58 -2.92 7.47
C ALA A 15 -20.33 -2.16 7.97
N ARG A 16 -19.22 -2.88 8.19
CA ARG A 16 -17.96 -2.26 8.63
C ARG A 16 -17.36 -1.33 7.55
N ILE A 17 -17.45 -1.70 6.28
CA ILE A 17 -16.98 -0.87 5.16
C ILE A 17 -17.79 0.42 5.04
N GLU A 18 -19.11 0.35 5.18
CA GLU A 18 -19.99 1.53 5.15
C GLU A 18 -19.70 2.47 6.32
N GLN A 19 -19.51 1.94 7.52
CA GLN A 19 -19.10 2.74 8.68
C GLN A 19 -17.77 3.46 8.42
N LEU A 20 -16.77 2.76 7.88
CA LEU A 20 -15.48 3.37 7.52
C LEU A 20 -15.61 4.44 6.43
N ARG A 21 -16.60 4.34 5.53
CA ARG A 21 -16.88 5.39 4.54
C ARG A 21 -17.44 6.63 5.22
N GLN A 22 -18.43 6.48 6.08
CA GLN A 22 -19.01 7.60 6.84
C GLN A 22 -17.98 8.29 7.75
N GLU A 23 -17.12 7.53 8.41
CA GLU A 23 -16.02 8.07 9.22
C GLU A 23 -15.02 8.88 8.37
N ARG A 24 -14.76 8.46 7.12
CA ARG A 24 -13.87 9.17 6.18
C ARG A 24 -14.55 10.38 5.54
N ASP A 25 -15.84 10.30 5.21
CA ASP A 25 -16.59 11.40 4.62
C ASP A 25 -16.84 12.52 5.66
N GLY A 26 -16.92 12.18 6.95
CA GLY A 26 -16.97 13.15 8.05
C GLY A 26 -15.61 13.75 8.44
N VAL A 27 -14.51 13.18 7.96
CA VAL A 27 -13.15 13.72 8.08
C VAL A 27 -12.75 14.26 6.72
N THR A 28 -13.16 15.51 6.44
CA THR A 28 -12.57 16.25 5.32
C THR A 28 -11.04 16.18 5.44
N PRO A 29 -10.31 15.74 4.40
CA PRO A 29 -8.87 15.80 4.45
C PRO A 29 -8.48 17.28 4.56
N HIS A 30 -7.60 17.59 5.49
CA HIS A 30 -6.75 18.75 5.35
C HIS A 30 -5.88 18.53 4.11
N GLU A 31 -6.42 18.88 2.93
CA GLU A 31 -5.92 18.52 1.59
C GLU A 31 -4.52 19.06 1.25
N GLY A 32 -3.87 19.82 2.13
CA GLY A 32 -2.55 20.40 1.88
C GLY A 32 -1.35 19.58 2.37
N ALA A 33 -1.46 18.87 3.49
CA ALA A 33 -0.27 18.39 4.21
C ALA A 33 0.16 16.95 3.87
N THR A 34 -0.79 16.09 3.47
CA THR A 34 -0.54 14.66 3.25
C THR A 34 -0.19 14.32 1.80
N ALA A 35 -0.70 15.06 0.81
CA ALA A 35 -0.43 14.79 -0.60
C ALA A 35 1.03 15.06 -0.97
N GLU A 36 1.60 16.19 -0.54
CA GLU A 36 2.99 16.56 -0.83
C GLU A 36 4.00 15.66 -0.10
N THR A 37 3.71 15.28 1.14
CA THR A 37 4.55 14.37 1.92
C THR A 37 4.51 12.95 1.36
N ALA A 38 3.33 12.48 0.91
CA ALA A 38 3.18 11.18 0.27
C ALA A 38 3.85 11.12 -1.11
N ASP A 39 3.78 12.20 -1.89
CA ASP A 39 4.48 12.31 -3.18
C ASP A 39 6.01 12.34 -2.99
N SER A 40 6.49 13.07 -1.99
CA SER A 40 7.92 13.12 -1.62
C SER A 40 8.44 11.77 -1.11
N ASP A 41 7.65 11.05 -0.31
CA ASP A 41 8.00 9.69 0.15
C ASP A 41 8.00 8.68 -1.00
N ALA A 42 7.00 8.75 -1.90
CA ALA A 42 6.93 7.93 -3.11
C ALA A 42 8.11 8.19 -4.06
N GLU A 43 8.53 9.44 -4.22
CA GLU A 43 9.68 9.83 -5.03
C GLU A 43 11.00 9.39 -4.40
N ARG A 44 11.15 9.47 -3.07
CA ARG A 44 12.30 8.89 -2.35
C ARG A 44 12.35 7.37 -2.52
N HIS A 45 11.21 6.69 -2.44
CA HIS A 45 11.12 5.24 -2.63
C HIS A 45 11.44 4.84 -4.08
N ARG A 46 11.00 5.65 -5.05
CA ARG A 46 11.34 5.49 -6.46
C ARG A 46 12.85 5.65 -6.66
N ARG A 47 13.48 6.69 -6.09
CA ARG A 47 14.94 6.89 -6.18
C ARG A 47 15.72 5.79 -5.50
N ALA A 48 15.32 5.34 -4.30
CA ALA A 48 15.95 4.20 -3.64
C ALA A 48 15.89 2.92 -4.48
N ARG A 49 14.82 2.74 -5.27
CA ARG A 49 14.69 1.63 -6.22
C ARG A 49 15.58 1.79 -7.47
N ILE A 50 15.86 3.03 -7.90
CA ILE A 50 16.66 3.33 -9.09
C ILE A 50 18.16 3.41 -8.78
N GLU A 51 18.53 3.88 -7.59
CA GLU A 51 19.91 4.13 -7.15
C GLU A 51 20.48 2.96 -6.32
N GLY A 52 19.62 2.08 -5.81
CA GLY A 52 20.01 0.93 -4.98
C GLY A 52 20.39 -0.29 -5.80
N TRP A 53 21.40 -1.02 -5.32
CA TRP A 53 21.58 -2.42 -5.67
C TRP A 53 20.24 -3.17 -5.54
N PRO A 54 19.96 -4.13 -6.44
CA PRO A 54 18.75 -4.93 -6.34
C PRO A 54 18.65 -5.53 -4.93
N PRO A 55 17.44 -5.60 -4.33
CA PRO A 55 17.24 -6.28 -3.07
C PRO A 55 17.82 -7.70 -3.11
N PRO A 56 18.29 -8.26 -1.98
CA PRO A 56 19.01 -9.54 -1.94
C PRO A 56 18.19 -10.75 -2.44
N TRP A 57 16.87 -10.60 -2.54
CA TRP A 57 15.95 -11.60 -3.08
C TRP A 57 15.75 -11.50 -4.61
N VAL A 58 16.22 -10.42 -5.25
CA VAL A 58 16.15 -10.23 -6.70
C VAL A 58 17.41 -10.82 -7.34
N PRO A 59 17.29 -11.79 -8.26
CA PRO A 59 18.43 -12.33 -8.98
C PRO A 59 19.19 -11.25 -9.76
N THR A 60 20.48 -11.08 -9.48
CA THR A 60 21.34 -10.05 -10.11
C THR A 60 21.92 -10.49 -11.46
N ILE A 61 21.55 -11.68 -11.94
CA ILE A 61 22.05 -12.30 -13.17
C ILE A 61 21.81 -11.48 -14.45
N PHE A 62 20.88 -10.52 -14.41
CA PHE A 62 20.58 -9.61 -15.52
C PHE A 62 21.27 -8.24 -15.41
N ILE A 63 21.99 -7.99 -14.32
CA ILE A 63 22.69 -6.72 -14.09
C ILE A 63 24.08 -6.81 -14.69
N LYS A 64 24.36 -5.89 -15.62
CA LYS A 64 25.65 -5.77 -16.30
C LYS A 64 26.69 -5.33 -15.26
N GLN A 65 27.58 -6.24 -14.85
CA GLN A 65 28.65 -5.94 -13.89
C GLN A 65 29.51 -4.78 -14.42
N PRO A 66 29.92 -3.83 -13.56
CA PRO A 66 30.87 -2.80 -13.96
C PRO A 66 32.21 -3.46 -14.32
N PRO A 67 32.94 -2.93 -15.33
CA PRO A 67 34.25 -3.45 -15.70
C PRO A 67 35.25 -3.31 -14.54
N ILE A 68 36.09 -4.33 -14.36
CA ILE A 68 37.20 -4.38 -13.39
C ILE A 68 38.33 -3.46 -13.85
#